data_AF-A0AA37TEK0-F1
#
_entry.id   AF-A0AA37TEK0-F1
#
_cell.length_a   1.000
_cell.length_b   1.000
_cell.length_c   1.000
_cell.angle_alpha   90.00
_cell.angle_beta   90.00
_cell.angle_gamma   90.00
#
_symmetry.space_group_name_H-M   'P 1'
#
loop_
_entity.id
_entity.type
_entity.pdbx_description
1 polymer ?
#
loop_
_entity_poly.entity_id
_entity_poly.type
_entity_poly.pdbx_seq_one_letter_code
_entity_poly.pdbx_strand_id
1 'polypeptide(L)'
;MQSLCGEHDLNRVDSTARSCGPAGTHRTTLDLDEPLARELVRGLVRSAVTRGIDPATRLKAFRTLKESVIAMSQDPATITSAEQLVQAVDLCLRDLSTLTS
;
A
#
# COMPACT_ATOMS: atom_id res chain seq x y z
N MET A 1 -58.77 -7.06 -28.12
CA MET A 1 -58.61 -6.41 -29.44
C MET A 1 -57.63 -5.26 -29.28
N GLN A 2 -56.48 -5.34 -29.98
CA GLN A 2 -55.70 -4.27 -30.66
C GLN A 2 -55.56 -2.93 -29.90
N SER A 3 -54.42 -2.52 -29.32
CA SER A 3 -53.10 -2.15 -29.87
C SER A 3 -53.09 -0.97 -30.87
N LEU A 4 -52.33 0.06 -30.48
CA LEU A 4 -51.59 1.08 -31.26
C LEU A 4 -52.30 2.35 -31.77
N CYS A 5 -51.87 3.48 -31.19
CA CYS A 5 -51.31 4.70 -31.82
C CYS A 5 -51.08 5.70 -30.65
N GLY A 6 -49.91 6.27 -30.35
CA GLY A 6 -48.73 6.55 -31.13
C GLY A 6 -48.64 8.06 -31.38
N GLU A 7 -48.05 8.83 -30.46
CA GLU A 7 -47.57 10.20 -30.75
C GLU A 7 -46.20 10.42 -30.09
N HIS A 8 -45.27 10.83 -30.94
CA HIS A 8 -43.86 11.06 -30.69
C HIS A 8 -43.59 12.57 -30.59
N ASP A 9 -42.75 12.92 -29.62
CA ASP A 9 -41.60 13.82 -29.73
C ASP A 9 -41.76 15.35 -29.55
N LEU A 10 -40.65 15.91 -29.04
CA LEU A 10 -40.25 17.32 -28.90
C LEU A 10 -40.71 18.08 -27.65
N ASN A 11 -39.97 17.92 -26.54
CA ASN A 11 -39.04 19.00 -26.18
C ASN A 11 -37.90 18.54 -25.25
N ARG A 12 -36.75 18.40 -25.89
CA ARG A 12 -35.40 18.25 -25.36
C ARG A 12 -35.00 19.51 -24.60
N VAL A 13 -35.00 19.45 -23.26
CA VAL A 13 -34.17 20.33 -22.45
C VAL A 13 -32.97 19.55 -21.94
N ASP A 14 -31.84 19.89 -22.52
CA ASP A 14 -30.49 19.55 -22.12
C ASP A 14 -30.32 19.91 -20.63
N SER A 15 -30.26 18.89 -19.79
CA SER A 15 -29.67 19.00 -18.46
C SER A 15 -28.65 17.91 -18.35
N THR A 16 -27.59 18.12 -19.12
CA THR A 16 -26.30 17.48 -18.97
C THR A 16 -25.71 17.88 -17.62
N ALA A 17 -26.29 17.40 -16.53
CA ALA A 17 -25.59 17.25 -15.27
C ALA A 17 -24.62 16.07 -15.45
N ARG A 18 -23.59 16.32 -16.25
CA ARG A 18 -22.34 15.59 -16.20
C ARG A 18 -21.78 15.89 -14.81
N SER A 19 -22.25 15.13 -13.81
CA SER A 19 -21.59 15.07 -12.52
C SER A 19 -20.25 14.39 -12.79
N CYS A 20 -19.28 15.22 -13.15
CA CYS A 20 -17.88 14.96 -12.90
C CYS A 20 -17.78 14.72 -11.40
N GLY A 21 -17.92 13.46 -10.99
CA GLY A 21 -17.48 13.02 -9.67
C GLY A 21 -16.04 13.47 -9.50
N PRO A 22 -15.67 14.07 -8.36
CA PRO A 22 -14.39 14.70 -8.20
C PRO A 22 -13.27 13.69 -8.44
N ALA A 23 -12.35 14.10 -9.32
CA ALA A 23 -11.02 13.52 -9.37
C ALA A 23 -10.42 13.51 -7.95
N GLY A 24 -9.79 12.39 -7.60
CA GLY A 24 -8.90 12.33 -6.47
C GLY A 24 -9.55 11.92 -5.16
N THR A 25 -9.80 10.63 -4.99
CA THR A 25 -9.03 9.89 -3.97
C THR A 25 -9.00 8.42 -4.39
N HIS A 26 -8.08 8.07 -5.29
CA HIS A 26 -7.42 6.78 -5.11
C HIS A 26 -6.66 6.94 -3.79
N ARG A 27 -7.35 6.75 -2.66
CA ARG A 27 -6.66 6.42 -1.43
C ARG A 27 -6.08 5.06 -1.75
N THR A 28 -4.88 5.07 -2.28
CA THR A 28 -3.96 3.96 -2.15
C THR A 28 -3.69 3.90 -0.65
N THR A 29 -4.66 3.42 0.13
CA THR A 29 -4.31 2.51 1.22
C THR A 29 -3.55 1.42 0.49
N LEU A 30 -2.23 1.60 0.45
CA LEU A 30 -1.30 0.52 0.16
C LEU A 30 -1.59 -0.46 1.27
N ASP A 31 -2.57 -1.33 1.04
CA ASP A 31 -2.73 -2.50 1.87
C ASP A 31 -1.41 -3.22 1.72
N LEU A 32 -0.64 -3.18 2.81
CA LEU A 32 0.73 -3.65 2.76
C LEU A 32 0.67 -5.16 2.93
N ASP A 33 0.21 -5.84 1.88
CA ASP A 33 0.16 -7.29 1.83
C ASP A 33 1.56 -7.87 2.03
N GLU A 34 1.63 -9.08 2.59
CA GLU A 34 2.87 -9.79 2.88
C GLU A 34 3.87 -9.81 1.69
N PRO A 35 3.45 -10.06 0.43
CA PRO A 35 4.37 -10.04 -0.70
C PRO A 35 5.02 -8.68 -0.94
N LEU A 36 4.25 -7.59 -0.77
CA LEU A 36 4.75 -6.23 -0.95
C LEU A 36 5.73 -5.85 0.17
N ALA A 37 5.40 -6.21 1.42
CA ALA A 37 6.30 -6.01 2.56
C ALA A 37 7.64 -6.75 2.32
N ARG A 38 7.59 -7.97 1.79
CA ARG A 38 8.79 -8.77 1.47
C ARG A 38 9.64 -8.15 0.37
N GLU A 39 9.03 -7.64 -0.70
CA GLU A 39 9.75 -6.96 -1.77
C GLU A 39 10.43 -5.67 -1.29
N LEU A 40 9.78 -4.89 -0.42
CA LEU A 40 10.39 -3.71 0.19
C LEU A 40 11.62 -4.07 1.02
N VAL A 41 11.53 -5.13 1.84
CA VAL A 41 12.66 -5.64 2.64
C VAL A 41 13.80 -6.12 1.74
N ARG A 42 13.49 -6.83 0.64
CA ARG A 42 14.50 -7.23 -0.37
C ARG A 42 15.18 -6.02 -1.01
N GLY A 43 14.43 -4.96 -1.31
CA GLY A 43 14.96 -3.70 -1.81
C GLY A 43 15.94 -3.04 -0.83
N LEU A 44 15.63 -3.07 0.47
CA LEU A 44 16.51 -2.56 1.53
C LEU A 44 17.81 -3.37 1.62
N VAL A 45 17.72 -4.71 1.58
CA VAL A 45 18.90 -5.59 1.57
C VAL A 45 19.76 -5.32 0.35
N ARG A 46 19.17 -5.26 -0.84
CA ARG A 46 19.90 -4.95 -2.09
C ARG A 46 20.59 -3.60 -1.98
N SER A 47 19.92 -2.58 -1.46
CA SER A 47 20.51 -1.26 -1.26
C SER A 47 21.64 -1.25 -0.22
N ALA A 48 21.62 -2.14 0.79
CA ALA A 48 22.71 -2.26 1.75
C ALA A 48 23.95 -2.83 1.06
N VAL A 49 23.76 -3.94 0.33
CA VAL A 49 24.82 -4.63 -0.43
C VAL A 49 25.48 -3.70 -1.44
N THR A 50 24.71 -2.95 -2.24
CA THR A 50 25.27 -2.02 -3.23
C THR A 50 26.07 -0.88 -2.62
N ARG A 51 25.85 -0.57 -1.34
CA ARG A 51 26.56 0.47 -0.59
C ARG A 51 27.68 -0.08 0.30
N GLY A 52 27.93 -1.39 0.27
CA GLY A 52 28.91 -2.05 1.15
C GLY A 52 28.52 -2.02 2.63
N ILE A 53 27.24 -1.87 2.93
CA ILE A 53 26.70 -1.88 4.30
C ILE A 53 26.21 -3.30 4.61
N ASP A 54 26.51 -3.78 5.82
CA ASP A 54 25.97 -5.05 6.32
C ASP A 54 24.42 -5.03 6.25
N PRO A 55 23.80 -5.97 5.53
CA PRO A 55 22.34 -6.05 5.41
C PRO A 55 21.63 -6.17 6.75
N ALA A 56 22.19 -6.92 7.71
CA ALA A 56 21.57 -7.08 9.02
C ALA A 56 21.54 -5.75 9.79
N THR A 57 22.63 -4.98 9.74
CA THR A 57 22.71 -3.63 10.31
C THR A 57 21.68 -2.69 9.66
N ARG A 58 21.54 -2.71 8.33
CA ARG A 58 20.54 -1.88 7.63
C ARG A 58 19.11 -2.25 8.02
N LEU A 59 18.82 -3.54 8.13
CA LEU A 59 17.51 -4.05 8.52
C LEU A 59 17.16 -3.70 9.97
N LYS A 60 18.11 -3.83 10.90
CA LYS A 60 17.93 -3.41 12.30
C LYS A 60 17.62 -1.92 12.42
N ALA A 61 18.34 -1.07 11.69
CA ALA A 61 18.07 0.38 11.69
C ALA A 61 16.67 0.71 11.15
N PHE A 62 16.23 0.01 10.10
CA PHE A 62 14.89 0.18 9.55
C PHE A 62 13.80 -0.32 10.51
N ARG A 63 14.03 -1.44 11.21
CA ARG A 63 13.15 -1.96 12.26
C ARG A 63 12.94 -0.93 13.37
N THR A 64 14.00 -0.36 13.91
CA THR A 64 13.93 0.69 14.95
C THR A 64 13.13 1.91 14.49
N LEU A 65 13.28 2.31 13.21
CA LEU A 65 12.48 3.39 12.64
C LEU A 65 10.98 3.03 12.62
N LYS A 66 10.63 1.79 12.25
CA LYS A 66 9.23 1.35 12.22
C LYS A 66 8.63 1.19 13.62
N GLU A 67 9.40 0.70 14.58
CA GLU A 67 8.99 0.69 16.00
C GLU A 67 8.71 2.11 16.52
N SER A 68 9.51 3.09 16.10
CA SER A 68 9.27 4.50 16.44
C SER A 68 7.97 5.02 15.80
N VAL A 69 7.67 4.63 14.55
CA VAL A 69 6.40 4.97 13.89
C VAL A 69 5.21 4.37 14.64
N ILE A 70 5.31 3.11 15.08
CA ILE A 70 4.27 2.44 15.88
C ILE A 70 4.03 3.21 17.19
N ALA A 71 5.10 3.58 17.89
CA ALA A 71 5.01 4.27 19.17
C ALA A 71 4.42 5.70 19.05
N MET A 72 4.62 6.36 17.91
CA MET A 72 4.27 7.77 17.72
C MET A 72 2.98 8.00 16.92
N SER A 73 2.56 7.04 16.11
CA SER A 73 1.38 7.19 15.24
C SER A 73 0.10 7.01 16.04
N GLN A 74 -0.93 7.78 15.68
CA GLN A 74 -2.32 7.56 16.11
C GLN A 74 -3.18 6.95 15.00
N ASP A 75 -2.66 6.90 13.77
CA ASP A 75 -3.36 6.32 12.63
C ASP A 75 -3.22 4.79 12.64
N PRO A 76 -4.33 4.04 12.78
CA PRO A 76 -4.29 2.59 12.88
C PRO A 76 -3.75 1.93 11.61
N ALA A 77 -4.04 2.47 10.43
CA ALA A 77 -3.53 1.91 9.17
C ALA A 77 -1.99 2.00 9.08
N THR A 78 -1.43 3.14 9.52
CA THR A 78 0.02 3.35 9.61
C THR A 78 0.66 2.39 10.62
N ILE A 79 0.02 2.17 11.77
CA ILE A 79 0.51 1.23 12.79
C ILE A 79 0.55 -0.20 12.22
N THR A 80 -0.57 -0.68 11.66
CA THR A 80 -0.64 -2.02 11.07
C THR A 80 0.39 -2.22 9.95
N SER A 81 0.55 -1.24 9.07
CA SER A 81 1.57 -1.30 8.01
C SER A 81 2.99 -1.35 8.58
N ALA A 82 3.27 -0.63 9.66
CA ALA A 82 4.56 -0.65 10.33
C ALA A 82 4.83 -2.00 11.01
N GLU A 83 3.81 -2.60 11.64
CA GLU A 83 3.91 -3.94 12.25
C GLU A 83 4.21 -5.02 11.20
N GLN A 84 3.51 -5.01 10.06
CA GLN A 84 3.77 -5.92 8.94
C GLN A 84 5.20 -5.80 8.43
N LEU A 85 5.74 -4.57 8.33
CA LEU A 85 7.14 -4.35 7.96
C LEU A 85 8.12 -4.88 9.01
N VAL A 86 7.83 -4.70 10.31
CA VAL A 86 8.67 -5.25 11.38
C VAL A 86 8.71 -6.78 11.28
N GLN A 87 7.56 -7.43 11.09
CA GLN A 87 7.50 -8.89 10.92
C GLN A 87 8.30 -9.38 9.70
N ALA A 88 8.16 -8.70 8.56
CA ALA A 88 8.92 -9.03 7.35
C ALA A 88 10.45 -8.86 7.56
N VAL A 89 10.87 -7.84 8.30
CA VAL A 89 12.27 -7.63 8.67
C VAL A 89 12.76 -8.72 9.61
N ASP A 90 11.99 -9.10 10.63
CA ASP A 90 12.37 -10.13 11.60
C ASP A 90 12.47 -11.51 10.95
N LEU A 91 11.64 -11.81 9.95
CA LEU A 91 11.80 -12.99 9.10
C LEU A 91 13.11 -12.94 8.31
N CYS A 92 13.41 -11.82 7.66
CA CYS A 92 14.63 -11.67 6.87
C CYS A 92 15.91 -11.72 7.73
N LEU A 93 15.89 -11.16 8.95
CA LEU A 93 17.00 -11.24 9.89
C LEU A 93 17.25 -12.69 10.35
N ARG A 94 16.18 -13.47 10.58
CA ARG A 94 16.30 -14.90 10.87
C ARG A 94 16.93 -15.65 9.70
N ASP A 95 16.44 -15.43 8.48
CA ASP A 95 17.01 -16.04 7.27
C ASP A 95 18.48 -15.67 7.06
N LEU A 96 18.87 -14.42 7.35
CA LEU A 96 20.27 -14.02 7.29
C LEU A 96 21.11 -14.73 8.35
N SER A 97 20.59 -14.89 9.57
CA SER A 97 21.32 -15.55 10.66
C SER A 97 21.53 -17.06 10.44
N THR A 98 20.61 -17.73 9.74
CA THR A 98 20.74 -19.16 9.42
C THR A 98 21.76 -19.43 8.31
N LEU A 99 22.05 -18.43 7.48
CA LEU A 99 23.07 -18.53 6.42
C LEU A 99 24.51 -18.33 6.92
N THR A 100 24.70 -17.80 8.14
CA THR A 100 26.04 -17.55 8.71
C THR A 100 26.45 -18.59 9.76
N SER A 101 25.60 -19.59 10.03
CA SER A 101 25.84 -20.64 11.04
C SER A 101 26.53 -21.87 10.46
#